data_AF-A0A957HNS0-F1
#
_entry.id   AF-A0A957HNS0-F1
#
_cell.length_a   1.000
_cell.length_b   1.000
_cell.length_c   1.000
_cell.angle_alpha   90.00
_cell.angle_beta   90.00
_cell.angle_gamma   90.00
#
_symmetry.space_group_name_H-M   'P 1'
#
loop_
_entity.id
_entity.type
_entity.pdbx_description
1 polymer ?
#
loop_
_entity_poly.entity_id
_entity_poly.type
_entity_poly.pdbx_seq_one_letter_code
_entity_poly.pdbx_strand_id
1 'polypeptide(L)'
;MIQSKLITGEAAFTELSPVWDELARQGITNTPFQSLAYQKAWWHHLHPQNGRLHTIVVHQDDRPIGIASFYLVDNILYFNGCVEETDYLDIIVSSAHVETVWTAVFDCLCSPGFPEWHGLELCNIP
;
A
#
# COMPACT_ATOMS: atom_id res chain seq x y z
N MET A 1 -8.91 18.32 -4.53
CA MET A 1 -7.45 18.35 -4.76
C MET A 1 -6.87 16.98 -4.45
N ILE A 2 -5.95 16.44 -5.26
CA ILE A 2 -5.32 15.13 -4.98
C ILE A 2 -4.04 15.35 -4.19
N GLN A 3 -3.87 14.62 -3.08
CA GLN A 3 -2.69 14.67 -2.22
C GLN A 3 -2.34 13.26 -1.72
N SER A 4 -1.06 12.96 -1.60
CA SER A 4 -0.57 11.71 -1.01
C SER A 4 0.12 11.98 0.32
N LYS A 5 -0.08 11.11 1.31
CA LYS A 5 0.68 11.09 2.57
C LYS A 5 1.44 9.78 2.68
N LEU A 6 2.75 9.86 2.89
CA LEU A 6 3.61 8.73 3.23
C LEU A 6 3.59 8.49 4.75
N ILE A 7 3.33 7.25 5.15
CA ILE A 7 3.42 6.77 6.53
C ILE A 7 4.45 5.65 6.55
N THR A 8 5.47 5.76 7.41
CA THR A 8 6.52 4.74 7.53
C THR A 8 6.30 3.91 8.80
N GLY A 9 6.42 2.59 8.67
CA GLY A 9 6.23 1.65 9.76
C GLY A 9 4.77 1.35 10.09
N GLU A 10 4.57 0.56 11.14
CA GLU A 10 3.26 -0.03 11.51
C GLU A 10 2.20 0.98 11.96
N ALA A 11 2.58 2.24 12.21
CA ALA A 11 1.65 3.31 12.56
C ALA A 11 0.54 3.48 11.50
N ALA A 12 0.83 3.16 10.23
CA ALA A 12 -0.14 3.14 9.14
C ALA A 12 -1.37 2.29 9.46
N PHE A 13 -1.18 1.12 10.08
CA PHE A 13 -2.29 0.21 10.42
C PHE A 13 -3.21 0.78 11.50
N THR A 14 -2.71 1.63 12.38
CA THR A 14 -3.53 2.30 13.39
C THR A 14 -4.20 3.55 12.82
N GLU A 15 -3.43 4.41 12.14
CA GLU A 15 -3.91 5.67 11.56
C GLU A 15 -5.01 5.46 10.52
N LEU A 16 -4.88 4.42 9.69
CA LEU A 16 -5.81 4.14 8.60
C LEU A 16 -6.92 3.15 8.98
N SER A 17 -6.89 2.58 10.20
CA SER A 17 -7.88 1.60 10.63
C SER A 17 -9.35 2.03 10.48
N PRO A 18 -9.73 3.32 10.66
CA PRO A 18 -11.13 3.74 10.49
C PRO A 18 -11.66 3.65 9.05
N VAL A 19 -10.77 3.58 8.05
CA VAL A 19 -11.14 3.67 6.62
C VAL A 19 -10.66 2.49 5.78
N TRP A 20 -9.69 1.71 6.28
CA TRP A 20 -9.00 0.68 5.50
C TRP A 20 -9.93 -0.34 4.87
N ASP A 21 -10.70 -1.05 5.70
CA ASP A 21 -11.55 -2.15 5.23
C ASP A 21 -12.74 -1.65 4.41
N GLU A 22 -13.18 -0.41 4.64
CA GLU A 22 -14.20 0.23 3.82
C GLU A 22 -13.70 0.48 2.39
N LEU A 23 -12.46 0.96 2.24
CA LEU A 23 -11.83 1.12 0.93
C LEU A 23 -11.55 -0.23 0.26
N ALA A 24 -11.04 -1.21 1.02
CA ALA A 24 -10.74 -2.55 0.51
C ALA A 24 -11.98 -3.23 -0.06
N ARG A 25 -13.13 -3.13 0.63
CA ARG A 25 -14.41 -3.70 0.20
C ARG A 25 -14.95 -3.07 -1.09
N GLN A 26 -14.59 -1.81 -1.38
CA GLN A 26 -14.94 -1.10 -2.61
C GLN A 26 -13.88 -1.23 -3.70
N GLY A 27 -12.77 -1.92 -3.40
CA GLY A 27 -11.60 -2.01 -4.25
C GLY A 27 -11.84 -2.84 -5.52
N ILE A 28 -11.04 -2.57 -6.55
CA ILE A 28 -10.99 -3.41 -7.76
C ILE A 28 -10.51 -4.83 -7.47
N THR A 29 -9.70 -4.98 -6.43
CA THR A 29 -9.17 -6.24 -5.92
C THR A 29 -9.69 -6.43 -4.50
N ASN A 30 -10.83 -7.09 -4.37
CA ASN A 30 -11.53 -7.29 -3.09
C ASN A 30 -11.37 -8.73 -2.63
N THR A 31 -10.19 -9.04 -2.11
CA THR A 31 -9.88 -10.34 -1.49
C THR A 31 -9.52 -10.15 -0.02
N PRO A 32 -9.47 -11.23 0.80
CA PRO A 32 -9.01 -11.13 2.18
C PRO A 32 -7.61 -10.51 2.33
N PHE A 33 -6.77 -10.59 1.29
CA PHE A 33 -5.39 -10.10 1.30
C PHE A 33 -5.27 -8.58 1.34
N GLN A 34 -6.32 -7.85 0.95
CA GLN A 34 -6.40 -6.39 1.09
C GLN A 34 -6.90 -5.94 2.46
N SER A 35 -7.45 -6.83 3.29
CA SER A 35 -7.98 -6.45 4.61
C SER A 35 -6.87 -5.95 5.55
N LEU A 36 -7.23 -5.04 6.44
CA LEU A 36 -6.32 -4.53 7.47
C LEU A 36 -5.76 -5.66 8.32
N ALA A 37 -6.63 -6.60 8.71
CA ALA A 37 -6.26 -7.74 9.53
C ALA A 37 -5.18 -8.58 8.86
N TYR A 38 -5.33 -8.88 7.57
CA TYR A 38 -4.33 -9.64 6.82
C TYR A 38 -3.03 -8.86 6.65
N GLN A 39 -3.10 -7.63 6.13
CA GLN A 39 -1.93 -6.79 5.86
C GLN A 39 -1.08 -6.55 7.11
N LYS A 40 -1.73 -6.34 8.25
CA LYS A 40 -1.08 -6.21 9.56
C LYS A 40 -0.48 -7.53 10.04
N ALA A 41 -1.22 -8.64 9.96
CA ALA A 41 -0.75 -9.94 10.41
C ALA A 41 0.45 -10.43 9.58
N TRP A 42 0.38 -10.29 8.26
CA TRP A 42 1.47 -10.63 7.36
C TRP A 42 2.72 -9.82 7.71
N TRP A 43 2.59 -8.50 7.83
CA TRP A 43 3.73 -7.66 8.22
C TRP A 43 4.31 -8.12 9.56
N HIS A 44 3.48 -8.28 10.59
CA HIS A 44 3.95 -8.61 11.93
C HIS A 44 4.71 -9.96 12.00
N HIS A 45 4.32 -10.94 11.19
CA HIS A 45 4.83 -12.31 11.30
C HIS A 45 5.82 -12.72 10.21
N LEU A 46 5.74 -12.11 9.02
CA LEU A 46 6.40 -12.60 7.81
C LEU A 46 7.27 -11.56 7.10
N HIS A 47 7.30 -10.30 7.56
CA HIS A 47 8.14 -9.28 6.92
C HIS A 47 9.62 -9.71 6.89
N PRO A 48 10.37 -9.36 5.82
CA PRO A 48 11.80 -9.57 5.79
C PRO A 48 12.51 -8.81 6.92
N GLN A 49 13.57 -9.39 7.50
CA GLN A 49 14.27 -8.81 8.67
C GLN A 49 14.81 -7.38 8.44
N ASN A 50 15.21 -7.05 7.21
CA ASN A 50 15.69 -5.71 6.80
C ASN A 50 14.61 -4.87 6.10
N GLY A 51 13.37 -5.36 6.03
CA GLY A 51 12.27 -4.69 5.37
C GLY A 51 11.78 -3.47 6.14
N ARG A 52 11.45 -2.40 5.41
CA ARG A 52 10.80 -1.20 5.98
C ARG A 52 9.46 -0.96 5.33
N LEU A 53 8.40 -0.91 6.13
CA LEU A 53 7.04 -0.65 5.64
C LEU A 53 6.87 0.82 5.26
N HIS A 54 6.32 1.05 4.08
CA HIS A 54 5.97 2.34 3.54
C HIS A 54 4.55 2.27 2.99
N THR A 55 3.62 2.92 3.68
CA THR A 55 2.22 3.02 3.26
C THR A 55 1.93 4.42 2.74
N ILE A 56 1.46 4.50 1.50
CA ILE A 56 1.01 5.74 0.88
C ILE A 56 -0.52 5.73 0.91
N VAL A 57 -1.11 6.77 1.50
CA VAL A 57 -2.55 7.02 1.43
C VAL A 57 -2.80 8.21 0.51
N VAL A 58 -3.68 8.02 -0.47
CA VAL A 58 -4.08 9.07 -1.40
C VAL A 58 -5.43 9.63 -0.97
N HIS A 59 -5.51 10.96 -0.92
CA HIS A 59 -6.70 11.71 -0.57
C HIS A 59 -7.20 12.50 -1.78
N GLN A 60 -8.52 12.55 -1.91
CA GLN A 60 -9.20 13.58 -2.67
C GLN A 60 -9.84 14.54 -1.67
N ASP A 61 -9.32 15.77 -1.63
CA ASP A 61 -9.58 16.73 -0.57
C ASP A 61 -9.19 16.11 0.79
N ASP A 62 -10.10 16.03 1.76
CA ASP A 62 -9.85 15.43 3.07
C ASP A 62 -10.24 13.95 3.16
N ARG A 63 -10.68 13.34 2.04
CA ARG A 63 -11.18 11.96 2.02
C ARG A 63 -10.13 10.99 1.46
N PRO A 64 -9.73 9.95 2.21
CA PRO A 64 -8.95 8.84 1.68
C PRO A 64 -9.70 8.14 0.54
N ILE A 65 -9.04 7.98 -0.61
CA ILE A 65 -9.57 7.30 -1.81
C ILE A 65 -8.73 6.10 -2.26
N GLY A 66 -7.53 5.93 -1.70
CA GLY A 66 -6.73 4.73 -1.93
C GLY A 66 -5.57 4.57 -0.97
N ILE A 67 -5.10 3.33 -0.83
CA ILE A 67 -4.00 2.93 0.04
C ILE A 67 -3.07 2.01 -0.75
N ALA A 68 -1.78 2.30 -0.75
CA ALA A 68 -0.74 1.44 -1.29
C ALA A 68 0.25 1.10 -0.18
N SER A 69 0.43 -0.17 0.15
CA SER A 69 1.38 -0.61 1.18
C SER A 69 2.51 -1.40 0.56
N PHE A 70 3.70 -0.85 0.69
CA PHE A 70 4.93 -1.45 0.20
C PHE A 70 5.87 -1.75 1.36
N TYR A 71 6.83 -2.63 1.13
CA TYR A 71 8.05 -2.66 1.91
C TYR A 71 9.27 -2.49 1.02
N LEU A 72 10.31 -1.86 1.58
CA LEU A 72 11.59 -1.63 0.92
C LEU A 72 12.66 -2.54 1.52
N VAL A 73 13.35 -3.30 0.66
CA VAL A 73 14.51 -4.14 1.00
C VAL A 73 15.57 -3.90 -0.06
N ASP A 74 16.78 -3.52 0.34
CA ASP A 74 17.91 -3.32 -0.56
C ASP A 74 17.57 -2.48 -1.81
N ASN A 75 16.84 -1.38 -1.60
CA ASN A 75 16.36 -0.44 -2.62
C ASN A 75 15.38 -1.05 -3.67
N ILE A 76 14.80 -2.21 -3.39
CA ILE A 76 13.70 -2.80 -4.14
C ILE A 76 12.40 -2.70 -3.33
N LEU A 77 11.36 -2.19 -3.96
CA LEU A 77 10.01 -2.13 -3.41
C LEU A 77 9.24 -3.40 -3.72
N TYR A 78 8.46 -3.85 -2.76
CA TYR A 78 7.57 -5.00 -2.86
C TYR A 78 6.21 -4.61 -2.28
N PHE A 79 5.13 -5.23 -2.74
CA PHE A 79 3.86 -5.12 -1.99
C PHE A 79 3.99 -5.76 -0.61
N ASN A 80 3.34 -5.16 0.39
CA ASN A 80 3.16 -5.84 1.68
C ASN A 80 2.30 -7.09 1.47
N GLY A 81 2.89 -8.27 1.71
CA GLY A 81 2.34 -9.57 1.29
C GLY A 81 3.17 -10.33 0.24
N CYS A 82 4.18 -9.72 -0.40
CA CYS A 82 4.88 -10.33 -1.56
C CYS A 82 5.53 -11.70 -1.28
N VAL A 83 6.02 -11.91 -0.06
CA VAL A 83 6.77 -13.11 0.33
C VAL A 83 5.81 -14.07 1.05
N GLU A 84 5.93 -15.37 0.77
CA GLU A 84 5.02 -16.44 1.23
C GLU A 84 3.58 -16.30 0.66
N GLU A 85 3.23 -17.26 -0.22
CA GLU A 85 1.99 -17.41 -1.02
C GLU A 85 0.79 -16.52 -0.65
N THR A 86 0.85 -15.25 -1.05
CA THR A 86 -0.27 -14.30 -0.98
C THR A 86 -0.72 -13.96 -2.39
N ASP A 87 -1.92 -14.38 -2.78
CA ASP A 87 -2.43 -14.11 -4.12
C ASP A 87 -3.05 -12.70 -4.25
N TYR A 88 -3.23 -12.23 -5.48
CA TYR A 88 -3.99 -11.02 -5.83
C TYR A 88 -3.55 -9.75 -5.07
N LEU A 89 -2.25 -9.49 -4.96
CA LEU A 89 -1.74 -8.26 -4.36
C LEU A 89 -1.94 -7.06 -5.28
N ASP A 90 -2.40 -5.96 -4.70
CA ASP A 90 -2.71 -4.73 -5.42
C ASP A 90 -2.79 -3.57 -4.43
N ILE A 91 -2.84 -2.35 -4.94
CA ILE A 91 -3.27 -1.20 -4.15
C ILE A 91 -4.77 -1.28 -3.86
N ILE A 92 -5.18 -0.72 -2.73
CA ILE A 92 -6.57 -0.62 -2.34
C ILE A 92 -7.15 0.63 -2.99
N VAL A 93 -7.96 0.46 -4.03
CA VAL A 93 -8.58 1.57 -4.78
C VAL A 93 -9.84 1.12 -5.49
N SER A 94 -10.86 1.99 -5.57
CA SER A 94 -12.07 1.73 -6.36
C SER A 94 -11.86 2.00 -7.86
N SER A 95 -12.65 1.35 -8.72
CA SER A 95 -12.55 1.47 -10.18
C SER A 95 -12.60 2.91 -10.69
N ALA A 96 -13.37 3.77 -10.03
CA ALA A 96 -13.51 5.19 -10.38
C ALA A 96 -12.24 6.04 -10.15
N HIS A 97 -11.29 5.56 -9.35
CA HIS A 97 -10.11 6.34 -8.93
C HIS A 97 -8.77 5.69 -9.29
N VAL A 98 -8.77 4.53 -9.96
CA VAL A 98 -7.56 3.73 -10.23
C VAL A 98 -6.43 4.56 -10.83
N GLU A 99 -6.69 5.25 -11.93
CA GLU A 99 -5.68 6.06 -12.63
C GLU A 99 -5.15 7.19 -11.74
N THR A 100 -6.05 7.91 -11.07
CA THR A 100 -5.70 9.02 -10.17
C THR A 100 -4.85 8.56 -8.99
N VAL A 101 -5.21 7.43 -8.36
CA VAL A 101 -4.49 6.91 -7.18
C VAL A 101 -3.14 6.33 -7.60
N TRP A 102 -3.07 5.54 -8.67
CA TRP A 102 -1.78 5.04 -9.17
C TRP A 102 -0.83 6.17 -9.53
N THR A 103 -1.32 7.22 -10.21
CA THR A 103 -0.52 8.41 -10.52
C THR A 103 0.01 9.06 -9.24
N ALA A 104 -0.85 9.32 -8.25
CA ALA A 104 -0.44 9.93 -6.99
C ALA A 104 0.51 9.04 -6.16
N VAL A 105 0.33 7.72 -6.19
CA VAL A 105 1.26 6.76 -5.58
C VAL A 105 2.62 6.85 -6.26
N PHE A 106 2.67 6.81 -7.59
CA PHE A 106 3.92 6.89 -8.34
C PHE A 106 4.63 8.23 -8.15
N ASP A 107 3.91 9.34 -8.17
CA ASP A 107 4.45 10.67 -7.86
C ASP A 107 5.05 10.71 -6.44
N CYS A 108 4.40 10.07 -5.47
CA CYS A 108 4.93 9.96 -4.11
C CYS A 108 6.20 9.12 -4.08
N LEU A 109 6.22 7.96 -4.73
CA LEU A 109 7.40 7.08 -4.84
C LEU A 109 8.59 7.80 -5.48
N CYS A 110 8.36 8.68 -6.46
CA CYS A 110 9.42 9.46 -7.13
C CYS A 110 9.74 10.78 -6.43
N SER A 111 9.06 11.13 -5.34
CA SER A 111 9.28 12.39 -4.64
C SER A 111 10.56 12.35 -3.78
N PRO A 112 11.19 13.51 -3.51
CA PRO A 112 12.34 13.58 -2.60
C PRO A 112 12.05 13.15 -1.15
N GLY A 113 10.77 13.03 -0.78
CA GLY A 113 10.33 12.59 0.54
C GLY A 113 10.23 11.07 0.70
N PHE A 114 10.35 10.31 -0.40
CA PHE A 114 10.36 8.85 -0.37
C PHE A 114 11.81 8.33 -0.38
N PRO A 115 12.13 7.22 0.33
CA PRO A 115 13.48 6.65 0.32
C PRO A 115 13.95 6.27 -1.09
N GLU A 116 15.26 6.20 -1.30
CA GLU A 116 15.81 5.76 -2.58
C GLU A 116 15.38 4.32 -2.91
N TRP A 117 14.95 4.10 -4.14
CA TRP A 117 14.63 2.77 -4.69
C TRP A 117 14.97 2.75 -6.18
N HIS A 118 15.26 1.56 -6.71
CA HIS A 118 15.61 1.38 -8.12
C HIS A 118 14.88 0.21 -8.78
N GLY A 119 14.02 -0.50 -8.05
CA GLY A 119 13.19 -1.56 -8.60
C GLY A 119 11.89 -1.71 -7.83
N LEU A 120 10.89 -2.27 -8.50
CA LEU A 120 9.58 -2.56 -7.97
C LEU A 120 9.19 -3.97 -8.41
N GLU A 121 9.04 -4.87 -7.45
CA GLU A 121 8.61 -6.25 -7.64
C GLU A 121 7.16 -6.40 -7.18
N LEU A 122 6.26 -6.54 -8.16
CA LEU A 122 4.84 -6.73 -7.93
C LEU A 122 4.52 -8.23 -7.98
N CYS A 123 4.63 -8.92 -6.84
CA CYS A 123 4.31 -10.34 -6.75
C CYS A 123 2.80 -10.56 -6.82
N ASN A 124 2.38 -11.65 -7.46
CA ASN A 124 1.01 -12.18 -7.39
C ASN A 124 -0.09 -11.13 -7.66
N ILE A 125 0.11 -10.27 -8.67
CA ILE A 125 -0.90 -9.32 -9.13
C ILE A 125 -2.12 -10.05 -9.72
N PRO A 126 -3.32 -9.42 -9.74
CA PRO A 126 -4.53 -10.01 -10.32
C PRO A 126 -4.46 -10.43 -11.78
#